data_AF-A0A7S2NQX5-F1
#
_entry.id   AF-A0A7S2NQX5-F1
#
_cell.length_a   1.000
_cell.length_b   1.000
_cell.length_c   1.000
_cell.angle_alpha   90.00
_cell.angle_beta   90.00
_cell.angle_gamma   90.00
#
_symmetry.space_group_name_H-M   'P 1'
#
loop_
_entity.id
_entity.type
_entity.pdbx_description
1 polymer ?
#
loop_
_entity_poly.entity_id
_entity_poly.type
_entity_poly.pdbx_seq_one_letter_code
_entity_poly.pdbx_strand_id
1 'polypeptide(L)'
;QEQEAEQEEEQEEEKEQEQEKEKSQEQEEVIVQEPARHNFSREDEAVRPWSLRHLAQPPSTESTGGLSELFGSASQQPPFYPWSRFAVYRSGAAKARPLQWPARLWMSNNYFRSSWSLRSHRRLKNVVCAMEWQPHMASGDTPFDLASISGLTDEQCERVVAAFSHLDEDA
;
A
#
# COMPACT_ATOMS: atom_id res chain seq x y z
N GLN A 1 12.17 -54.74 48.74
CA GLN A 1 12.21 -55.14 47.32
C GLN A 1 10.91 -54.82 46.62
N GLU A 2 9.73 -55.29 47.06
CA GLU A 2 8.44 -54.85 46.45
C GLU A 2 8.17 -53.34 46.59
N GLN A 3 8.40 -52.74 47.78
CA GLN A 3 8.21 -51.28 47.98
C GLN A 3 9.18 -50.39 47.20
N GLU A 4 10.37 -50.87 46.84
CA GLU A 4 11.31 -50.11 46.00
C GLU A 4 10.87 -50.15 44.53
N ALA A 5 10.37 -51.30 44.06
CA ALA A 5 9.87 -51.45 42.70
C ALA A 5 8.61 -50.59 42.45
N GLU A 6 7.67 -50.57 43.39
CA GLU A 6 6.45 -49.75 43.28
C GLU A 6 6.77 -48.24 43.29
N GLN A 7 7.80 -47.84 44.02
CA GLN A 7 8.26 -46.44 44.11
C GLN A 7 9.09 -46.00 42.89
N GLU A 8 9.81 -46.92 42.24
CA GLU A 8 10.43 -46.68 40.94
C GLU A 8 9.37 -46.57 39.83
N GLU A 9 8.33 -47.39 39.87
CA GLU A 9 7.23 -47.38 38.89
C GLU A 9 6.42 -46.07 38.96
N GLU A 10 6.09 -45.58 40.17
CA GLU A 10 5.47 -44.26 40.36
C GLU A 10 6.37 -43.10 39.85
N GLN A 11 7.69 -43.18 40.06
CA GLN A 11 8.62 -42.16 39.55
C GLN A 11 8.73 -42.16 38.02
N GLU A 12 8.65 -43.33 37.38
CA GLU A 12 8.64 -43.42 35.93
C GLU A 12 7.34 -42.85 35.34
N GLU A 13 6.18 -43.16 35.94
CA GLU A 13 4.89 -42.59 35.52
C GLU A 13 4.84 -41.06 35.66
N GLU A 14 5.32 -40.49 36.78
CA GLU A 14 5.40 -39.03 36.95
C GLU A 14 6.29 -38.39 35.87
N LYS A 15 7.42 -39.02 35.55
CA LYS A 15 8.34 -38.53 34.52
C LYS A 15 7.72 -38.55 33.12
N GLU A 16 7.04 -39.63 32.76
CA GLU A 16 6.34 -39.72 31.47
C GLU A 16 5.24 -38.66 31.37
N GLN A 17 4.49 -38.45 32.45
CA GLN A 17 3.40 -37.47 32.48
C GLN A 17 3.90 -36.02 32.37
N GLU A 18 5.02 -35.68 33.00
CA GLU A 18 5.68 -34.38 32.81
C GLU A 18 6.18 -34.20 31.37
N GLN A 19 6.78 -35.23 30.77
CA GLN A 19 7.29 -35.18 29.40
C GLN A 19 6.18 -34.98 28.36
N GLU A 20 5.04 -35.65 28.52
CA GLU A 20 3.87 -35.44 27.65
C GLU A 20 3.33 -34.02 27.76
N LYS A 21 3.30 -33.46 28.97
CA LYS A 21 2.79 -32.11 29.22
C LYS A 21 3.70 -31.04 28.62
N GLU A 22 5.01 -31.20 28.75
CA GLU A 22 6.01 -30.30 28.15
C GLU A 22 5.94 -30.36 26.62
N LYS A 23 5.85 -31.56 26.04
CA LYS A 23 5.68 -31.75 24.59
C LYS A 23 4.38 -31.13 24.08
N SER A 24 3.29 -31.22 24.85
CA SER A 24 2.02 -30.57 24.51
C SER A 24 2.14 -29.05 24.56
N GLN A 25 2.82 -28.48 25.56
CA GLN A 25 3.05 -27.03 25.65
C GLN A 25 3.93 -26.52 24.51
N GLU A 26 5.03 -27.19 24.20
CA GLU A 26 5.89 -26.84 23.05
C GLU A 26 5.11 -26.91 21.74
N GLN A 27 4.29 -27.95 21.55
CA GLN A 27 3.49 -28.10 20.34
C GLN A 27 2.44 -27.00 20.23
N GLU A 28 1.81 -26.59 21.33
CA GLU A 28 0.87 -25.45 21.36
C GLU A 28 1.57 -24.12 21.09
N GLU A 29 2.75 -23.87 21.67
CA GLU A 29 3.57 -22.68 21.38
C GLU A 29 4.01 -22.63 19.91
N VAL A 30 4.37 -23.76 19.31
CA VAL A 30 4.72 -23.86 17.87
C VAL A 30 3.51 -23.56 16.98
N ILE A 31 2.31 -24.03 17.34
CA ILE A 31 1.07 -23.74 16.59
C ILE A 31 0.72 -22.25 16.66
N VAL A 32 0.96 -21.60 17.79
CA VAL A 32 0.72 -20.15 17.96
C VAL A 32 1.72 -19.32 17.16
N GLN A 33 2.96 -19.81 16.98
CA GLN A 33 4.00 -19.12 16.21
C GLN A 33 3.92 -19.38 14.70
N GLU A 34 3.34 -20.49 14.25
CA GLU A 34 3.14 -20.72 12.81
C GLU A 34 2.18 -19.67 12.24
N PRO A 35 2.63 -18.85 11.26
CA PRO A 35 1.77 -17.85 10.65
C PRO A 35 0.61 -18.55 9.93
N ALA A 36 -0.62 -18.16 10.30
CA ALA A 36 -1.84 -18.74 9.75
C ALA A 36 -1.79 -18.81 8.21
N ARG A 37 -2.03 -20.00 7.67
CA ARG A 37 -2.03 -20.25 6.22
C ARG A 37 -3.29 -19.63 5.60
N HIS A 38 -3.20 -18.38 5.18
CA HIS A 38 -4.28 -17.68 4.50
C HIS A 38 -4.32 -18.00 3.01
N ASN A 39 -5.53 -18.16 2.45
CA ASN A 39 -5.75 -18.27 1.01
C ASN A 39 -5.56 -16.90 0.34
N PHE A 40 -4.36 -16.65 -0.17
CA PHE A 40 -4.05 -15.42 -0.90
C PHE A 40 -4.61 -15.47 -2.33
N SER A 41 -5.38 -14.46 -2.73
CA SER A 41 -5.88 -14.34 -4.11
C SER A 41 -5.10 -13.32 -4.92
N ARG A 42 -4.94 -13.59 -6.22
CA ARG A 42 -4.31 -12.72 -7.24
C ARG A 42 -5.28 -12.25 -8.34
N GLU A 43 -6.58 -12.45 -8.16
CA GLU A 43 -7.58 -11.97 -9.12
C GLU A 43 -7.46 -10.45 -9.33
N ASP A 44 -7.77 -9.95 -10.53
CA ASP A 44 -7.75 -8.51 -10.85
C ASP A 44 -6.40 -7.79 -10.61
N GLU A 45 -5.27 -8.51 -10.57
CA GLU A 45 -3.93 -7.94 -10.32
C GLU A 45 -3.25 -7.32 -11.56
N ALA A 46 -3.89 -7.42 -12.74
CA ALA A 46 -3.38 -6.80 -13.95
C ALA A 46 -3.32 -5.27 -13.82
N VAL A 47 -2.21 -4.68 -14.28
CA VAL A 47 -2.04 -3.22 -14.31
C VAL A 47 -3.11 -2.63 -15.23
N ARG A 48 -3.84 -1.63 -14.74
CA ARG A 48 -4.83 -0.91 -15.54
C ARG A 48 -4.17 0.34 -16.12
N PRO A 49 -4.15 0.50 -17.46
CA PRO A 49 -3.65 1.72 -18.06
C PRO A 49 -4.53 2.89 -17.64
N TRP A 50 -3.92 4.04 -17.41
CA TRP A 50 -4.65 5.28 -17.15
C TRP A 50 -4.83 6.04 -18.47
N SER A 51 -6.07 6.46 -18.72
CA SER A 51 -6.33 7.42 -19.79
C SER A 51 -5.62 8.73 -19.46
N LEU A 52 -4.90 9.31 -20.42
CA LEU A 52 -4.26 10.63 -20.25
C LEU A 52 -5.28 11.70 -19.84
N ARG A 53 -6.52 11.60 -20.35
CA ARG A 53 -7.63 12.49 -19.96
C ARG A 53 -7.98 12.39 -18.47
N HIS A 54 -7.80 11.23 -17.85
CA HIS A 54 -8.03 11.06 -16.40
C HIS A 54 -6.85 11.56 -15.57
N LEU A 55 -5.63 11.55 -16.12
CA LEU A 55 -4.43 12.08 -15.44
C LEU A 55 -4.34 13.60 -15.52
N ALA A 56 -4.89 14.19 -16.59
CA ALA A 56 -4.95 15.64 -16.77
C ALA A 56 -5.92 16.33 -15.79
N GLN A 57 -6.84 15.57 -15.18
CA GLN A 57 -7.75 16.12 -14.18
C GLN A 57 -7.13 16.05 -12.79
N PRO A 58 -7.32 17.09 -11.96
CA PRO A 58 -6.90 17.01 -10.57
C PRO A 58 -7.58 15.81 -9.91
N PRO A 59 -6.87 15.09 -9.02
CA PRO A 59 -7.43 13.92 -8.37
C PRO A 59 -8.68 14.35 -7.59
N SER A 60 -9.84 13.86 -8.04
CA SER A 60 -11.13 14.29 -7.50
C SER A 60 -11.22 13.95 -6.02
N THR A 61 -11.31 14.97 -5.16
CA THR A 61 -11.61 14.82 -3.74
C THR A 61 -13.07 14.43 -3.50
N GLU A 62 -13.94 14.69 -4.48
CA GLU A 62 -15.41 14.61 -4.34
C GLU A 62 -16.02 13.27 -4.75
N SER A 63 -15.25 12.33 -5.30
CA SER A 63 -15.82 11.10 -5.86
C SER A 63 -15.71 9.88 -4.93
N THR A 64 -16.88 9.39 -4.51
CA THR A 64 -17.21 8.02 -4.06
C THR A 64 -16.60 7.44 -2.77
N GLY A 65 -16.45 8.24 -1.72
CA GLY A 65 -16.37 7.66 -0.37
C GLY A 65 -17.67 6.92 -0.02
N GLY A 66 -17.68 5.58 -0.04
CA GLY A 66 -18.87 4.79 0.31
C GLY A 66 -18.95 3.42 -0.36
N LEU A 67 -20.15 2.84 -0.38
CA LEU A 67 -20.44 1.53 -0.97
C LEU A 67 -20.03 1.45 -2.45
N SER A 68 -20.00 2.56 -3.20
CA SER A 68 -19.56 2.58 -4.60
C SER A 68 -18.08 2.23 -4.78
N GLU A 69 -17.18 2.57 -3.87
CA GLU A 69 -15.76 2.13 -3.95
C GLU A 69 -15.60 0.63 -3.64
N LEU A 70 -16.47 0.09 -2.78
CA LEU A 70 -16.43 -1.32 -2.36
C LEU A 70 -17.13 -2.26 -3.35
N PHE A 71 -18.23 -1.79 -3.97
CA PHE A 71 -19.12 -2.56 -4.83
C PHE A 71 -19.16 -2.06 -6.28
N GLY A 72 -18.57 -0.91 -6.57
CA GLY A 72 -18.58 -0.32 -7.90
C GLY A 72 -17.67 -1.04 -8.88
N SER A 73 -18.01 -0.89 -10.16
CA SER A 73 -17.21 -1.46 -11.24
C SER A 73 -15.85 -0.79 -11.30
N ALA A 74 -14.82 -1.60 -11.48
CA ALA A 74 -13.43 -1.18 -11.53
C ALA A 74 -13.10 -0.20 -12.69
N SER A 75 -13.99 -0.07 -13.68
CA SER A 75 -13.87 0.89 -14.78
C SER A 75 -14.41 2.28 -14.46
N GLN A 76 -15.17 2.44 -13.37
CA GLN A 76 -15.79 3.71 -12.96
C GLN A 76 -15.05 4.38 -11.79
N GLN A 77 -14.00 3.75 -11.27
CA GLN A 77 -13.24 4.27 -10.14
C GLN A 77 -12.15 5.23 -10.62
N PRO A 78 -11.91 6.36 -9.91
CA PRO A 78 -10.78 7.23 -10.22
C PRO A 78 -9.45 6.45 -10.13
N PRO A 79 -8.41 6.85 -10.87
CA PRO A 79 -7.13 6.13 -10.85
C PRO A 79 -6.43 6.18 -9.48
N PHE A 80 -6.70 7.22 -8.68
CA PHE A 80 -6.12 7.44 -7.36
C PHE A 80 -7.20 7.72 -6.30
N TYR A 81 -6.89 7.40 -5.05
CA TYR A 81 -7.69 7.78 -3.87
C TYR A 81 -6.79 8.24 -2.71
N PRO A 82 -7.30 9.04 -1.76
CA PRO A 82 -6.49 9.54 -0.64
C PRO A 82 -5.96 8.40 0.24
N TRP A 83 -4.70 8.50 0.68
CA TRP A 83 -4.10 7.52 1.61
C TRP A 83 -4.86 7.38 2.92
N SER A 84 -5.53 8.45 3.38
CA SER A 84 -6.39 8.42 4.56
C SER A 84 -7.57 7.45 4.46
N ARG A 85 -7.90 6.94 3.26
CA ARG A 85 -8.90 5.88 3.06
C ARG A 85 -8.30 4.46 3.09
N PHE A 86 -6.98 4.33 2.96
CA PHE A 86 -6.34 3.03 2.99
C PHE A 86 -6.45 2.40 4.37
N ALA A 87 -7.07 1.23 4.43
CA ALA A 87 -7.18 0.47 5.64
C ALA A 87 -7.15 -1.04 5.33
N VAL A 88 -6.41 -1.80 6.14
CA VAL A 88 -6.41 -3.26 6.09
C VAL A 88 -7.35 -3.75 7.18
N TYR A 89 -8.36 -4.51 6.78
CA TYR A 89 -9.34 -5.08 7.71
C TYR A 89 -8.70 -6.31 8.36
N ARG A 90 -8.65 -6.33 9.69
CA ARG A 90 -8.40 -7.56 10.44
C ARG A 90 -9.68 -8.40 10.36
N SER A 91 -9.53 -9.73 10.31
CA SER A 91 -10.63 -10.65 10.00
C SER A 91 -11.92 -10.34 10.78
N GLY A 92 -13.07 -10.57 10.13
CA GLY A 92 -14.40 -10.34 10.71
C GLY A 92 -14.95 -8.91 10.53
N ALA A 93 -15.91 -8.52 11.37
CA ALA A 93 -16.58 -7.21 11.34
C ALA A 93 -15.76 -6.07 11.98
N ALA A 94 -14.48 -6.31 12.28
CA ALA A 94 -13.63 -5.31 12.91
C ALA A 94 -13.44 -4.11 11.98
N LYS A 95 -13.87 -2.93 12.43
CA LYS A 95 -13.72 -1.68 11.68
C LYS A 95 -12.24 -1.43 11.40
N ALA A 96 -11.87 -1.40 10.12
CA ALA A 96 -10.52 -1.02 9.75
C ALA A 96 -10.22 0.40 10.23
N ARG A 97 -9.02 0.59 10.78
CA ARG A 97 -8.55 1.89 11.28
C ARG A 97 -7.54 2.45 10.29
N PRO A 98 -7.96 3.25 9.31
CA PRO A 98 -7.02 3.93 8.44
C PRO A 98 -6.13 4.87 9.26
N LEU A 99 -4.88 5.00 8.81
CA LEU A 99 -3.95 5.95 9.38
C LEU A 99 -4.29 7.38 8.93
N GLN A 100 -4.01 8.35 9.79
CA GLN A 100 -4.16 9.77 9.47
C GLN A 100 -2.98 10.21 8.61
N TRP A 101 -3.21 10.30 7.30
CA TRP A 101 -2.20 10.72 6.34
C TRP A 101 -2.42 12.17 5.88
N PRO A 102 -1.34 12.90 5.54
CA PRO A 102 -1.46 14.22 4.91
C PRO A 102 -2.32 14.17 3.64
N ALA A 103 -3.15 15.20 3.41
CA ALA A 103 -4.05 15.29 2.26
C ALA A 103 -3.37 15.26 0.88
N ARG A 104 -2.04 15.44 0.85
CA ARG A 104 -1.22 15.39 -0.35
C ARG A 104 -0.84 13.97 -0.78
N LEU A 105 -1.10 12.96 0.06
CA LEU A 105 -0.76 11.57 -0.24
C LEU A 105 -1.95 10.83 -0.87
N TRP A 106 -1.69 10.27 -2.05
CA TRP A 106 -2.67 9.53 -2.85
C TRP A 106 -2.12 8.15 -3.21
N MET A 107 -3.00 7.16 -3.30
CA MET A 107 -2.66 5.80 -3.70
C MET A 107 -3.33 5.48 -5.03
N SER A 108 -2.57 4.86 -5.92
CA SER A 108 -3.13 4.33 -7.16
C SER A 108 -3.86 3.01 -6.94
N ASN A 109 -4.98 2.85 -7.64
CA ASN A 109 -5.75 1.61 -7.67
C ASN A 109 -5.01 0.42 -8.31
N ASN A 110 -3.86 0.65 -8.96
CA ASN A 110 -2.99 -0.44 -9.43
C ASN A 110 -2.17 -1.08 -8.31
N TYR A 111 -1.98 -0.40 -7.18
CA TYR A 111 -1.25 -0.94 -6.02
C TYR A 111 -2.17 -1.65 -5.03
N PHE A 112 -3.29 -1.01 -4.67
CA PHE A 112 -4.27 -1.59 -3.76
C PHE A 112 -5.66 -1.04 -4.02
N ARG A 113 -6.65 -1.91 -4.16
CA ARG A 113 -8.06 -1.54 -4.32
C ARG A 113 -8.81 -1.80 -3.02
N SER A 114 -9.61 -0.84 -2.56
CA SER A 114 -10.41 -0.97 -1.34
C SER A 114 -11.34 -2.20 -1.35
N SER A 115 -11.87 -2.58 -2.53
CA SER A 115 -12.71 -3.78 -2.69
C SER A 115 -11.97 -5.10 -2.42
N TRP A 116 -10.64 -5.13 -2.49
CA TRP A 116 -9.87 -6.33 -2.16
C TRP A 116 -9.93 -6.69 -0.69
N SER A 117 -10.04 -5.68 0.17
CA SER A 117 -10.09 -5.86 1.62
C SER A 117 -11.25 -6.72 2.12
N LEU A 118 -12.33 -6.83 1.33
CA LEU A 118 -13.54 -7.57 1.69
C LEU A 118 -13.63 -8.97 1.07
N ARG A 119 -12.78 -9.30 0.09
CA ARG A 119 -12.90 -10.54 -0.69
C ARG A 119 -11.85 -11.60 -0.35
N SER A 120 -10.63 -11.20 -0.04
CA SER A 120 -9.52 -12.14 0.14
C SER A 120 -8.38 -11.53 0.95
N HIS A 121 -7.63 -12.36 1.66
CA HIS A 121 -6.34 -11.95 2.19
C HIS A 121 -5.40 -11.64 1.02
N ARG A 122 -4.74 -10.48 1.04
CA ARG A 122 -3.77 -10.08 0.01
C ARG A 122 -2.50 -9.54 0.62
N ARG A 123 -1.39 -9.82 -0.05
CA ARG A 123 -0.09 -9.20 0.23
C ARG A 123 0.03 -7.95 -0.63
N LEU A 124 0.46 -6.85 -0.01
CA LEU A 124 0.89 -5.68 -0.77
C LEU A 124 2.17 -6.04 -1.55
N LYS A 125 2.23 -5.69 -2.83
CA LYS A 125 3.47 -5.72 -3.61
C LYS A 125 4.43 -4.64 -3.13
N ASN A 126 5.67 -4.67 -3.65
CA ASN A 126 6.66 -3.61 -3.46
C ASN A 126 6.00 -2.24 -3.62
N VAL A 127 6.06 -1.43 -2.57
CA VAL A 127 5.51 -0.07 -2.56
C VAL A 127 6.50 0.83 -3.27
N VAL A 128 6.07 1.45 -4.38
CA VAL A 128 6.85 2.50 -5.04
C VAL A 128 6.25 3.83 -4.64
N CYS A 129 7.03 4.64 -3.93
CA CYS A 129 6.66 6.01 -3.57
C CYS A 129 7.19 6.95 -4.66
N ALA A 130 6.28 7.58 -5.40
CA ALA A 130 6.62 8.71 -6.27
C ALA A 130 6.30 10.00 -5.53
N MET A 131 7.29 10.87 -5.37
CA MET A 131 7.13 12.19 -4.76
C MET A 131 7.41 13.24 -5.83
N GLU A 132 6.43 14.08 -6.12
CA GLU A 132 6.66 15.31 -6.85
C GLU A 132 7.27 16.31 -5.88
N TRP A 133 8.52 16.70 -6.14
CA TRP A 133 9.20 17.74 -5.39
C TRP A 133 9.08 19.06 -6.16
N GLN A 134 8.27 19.98 -5.64
CA GLN A 134 8.29 21.35 -6.06
C GLN A 134 9.11 22.16 -5.05
N PRO A 135 10.31 22.64 -5.40
CA PRO A 135 11.03 23.55 -4.53
C PRO A 135 10.20 24.82 -4.34
N HIS A 136 10.21 25.37 -3.12
CA HIS A 136 9.61 26.68 -2.86
C HIS A 136 10.42 27.73 -3.61
N MET A 137 9.98 28.04 -4.83
CA MET A 137 10.37 29.26 -5.53
C MET A 137 9.85 30.39 -4.64
N ALA A 138 10.77 31.14 -4.02
CA ALA A 138 10.41 32.28 -3.20
C ALA A 138 9.43 33.14 -4.01
N SER A 139 8.34 33.56 -3.38
CA SER A 139 7.18 34.19 -4.02
C SER A 139 7.56 35.48 -4.74
N GLY A 140 8.10 35.34 -5.95
CA GLY A 140 8.79 36.39 -6.70
C GLY A 140 9.47 35.93 -7.98
N ASP A 141 9.41 34.64 -8.35
CA ASP A 141 9.96 34.18 -9.62
C ASP A 141 9.05 34.59 -10.78
N THR A 142 9.45 35.70 -11.40
CA THR A 142 9.29 35.96 -12.83
C THR A 142 9.60 34.69 -13.65
N PRO A 143 9.01 34.53 -14.86
CA PRO A 143 9.37 33.43 -15.75
C PRO A 143 10.90 33.30 -15.82
N PHE A 144 11.38 32.06 -15.65
CA PHE A 144 12.80 31.74 -15.66
C PHE A 144 13.49 32.45 -16.83
N ASP A 145 14.30 33.45 -16.52
CA ASP A 145 14.96 34.25 -17.55
C ASP A 145 16.07 33.41 -18.16
N LEU A 146 15.87 32.98 -19.41
CA LEU A 146 16.87 32.23 -20.15
C LEU A 146 18.18 33.02 -20.33
N ALA A 147 18.13 34.36 -20.22
CA ALA A 147 19.32 35.21 -20.23
C ALA A 147 20.16 35.07 -18.94
N SER A 148 19.62 34.48 -17.88
CA SER A 148 20.36 34.19 -16.65
C SER A 148 21.29 32.98 -16.76
N ILE A 149 21.13 32.14 -17.79
CA ILE A 149 22.02 31.01 -18.04
C ILE A 149 23.29 31.54 -18.71
N SER A 150 24.39 31.59 -17.94
CA SER A 150 25.69 31.99 -18.46
C SER A 150 26.14 31.09 -19.61
N GLY A 151 26.35 31.67 -20.79
CA GLY A 151 26.93 30.99 -21.95
C GLY A 151 25.98 30.73 -23.13
N LEU A 152 24.70 31.11 -23.04
CA LEU A 152 23.83 31.15 -24.23
C LEU A 152 23.95 32.50 -24.94
N THR A 153 23.94 32.45 -26.28
CA THR A 153 23.75 33.64 -27.10
C THR A 153 22.27 33.96 -27.25
N ASP A 154 21.93 35.21 -27.58
CA ASP A 154 20.54 35.66 -27.77
C ASP A 154 19.76 34.77 -28.75
N GLU A 155 20.41 34.36 -29.85
CA GLU A 155 19.84 33.45 -30.85
C GLU A 155 19.53 32.05 -30.28
N GLN A 156 20.34 31.56 -29.33
CA GLN A 156 20.09 30.27 -28.69
C GLN A 156 18.94 30.37 -27.68
N CYS A 157 18.82 31.49 -26.96
CA CYS A 157 17.67 31.77 -26.10
C CYS A 157 16.37 31.81 -26.92
N GLU A 158 16.35 32.53 -28.05
CA GLU A 158 15.20 32.59 -28.96
C GLU A 158 14.80 31.20 -29.48
N ARG A 159 15.78 30.38 -29.86
CA ARG A 159 15.53 28.99 -30.30
C ARG A 159 14.92 28.13 -29.21
N VAL A 160 15.35 28.28 -27.96
CA VAL A 160 14.80 27.54 -26.83
C VAL A 160 13.36 27.97 -26.58
N VAL A 161 13.08 29.28 -26.56
CA VAL A 161 11.71 29.80 -26.41
C VAL A 161 10.80 29.28 -27.52
N ALA A 162 11.23 29.36 -28.79
CA ALA A 162 10.45 28.87 -29.92
C ALA A 162 10.19 27.36 -29.85
N ALA A 163 11.17 26.56 -29.43
CA ALA A 163 11.02 25.12 -29.25
C ALA A 163 10.01 24.79 -28.13
N PHE A 164 10.02 25.52 -27.02
CA PHE A 164 9.05 25.34 -25.94
C PHE A 164 7.65 25.78 -26.37
N SER A 165 7.50 26.92 -27.05
CA SER A 165 6.19 27.37 -27.55
C SER A 165 5.55 26.37 -28.50
N HIS A 166 6.33 25.66 -29.31
CA HIS A 166 5.79 24.63 -30.21
C HIS A 166 5.34 23.36 -29.47
N LEU A 167 5.89 23.10 -28.28
CA LEU A 167 5.48 21.97 -27.42
C LEU A 167 4.31 22.32 -26.51
N ASP A 168 4.02 23.62 -26.32
CA ASP A 168 2.96 24.15 -25.47
C ASP A 168 1.63 24.38 -26.22
N GLU A 169 1.52 23.98 -27.49
CA GLU A 169 0.30 24.15 -28.30
C GLU A 169 -0.86 23.20 -27.91
N ASP A 170 -0.66 22.28 -26.96
CA ASP A 170 -1.66 21.29 -26.50
C ASP A 170 -2.07 21.46 -25.02
N ALA A 171 -2.40 22.69 -24.58
CA ALA A 171 -3.01 22.98 -23.28
C ALA A 171 -4.47 23.49 -23.39
#